data_AF-A0A3B1E828-F1
#
_entry.id   AF-A0A3B1E828-F1
#
_cell.length_a   1.000
_cell.length_b   1.000
_cell.length_c   1.000
_cell.angle_alpha   90.00
_cell.angle_beta   90.00
_cell.angle_gamma   90.00
#
_symmetry.space_group_name_H-M   'P 1'
#
loop_
_entity.id
_entity.type
_entity.pdbx_description
1 polymer ?
#
loop_
_entity_poly.entity_id
_entity_poly.type
_entity_poly.pdbx_seq_one_letter_code
_entity_poly.pdbx_strand_id
1 'polypeptide(L)'
;DVFRTPTLSVRSVGWYLGLPFAPDPTLRLLPQPQCRRPNPAYTPVMSIANWSIAFCLFVVLGLPMVMTRCSGQRKAAPDSSVPAIIVITPHVPQIRDEFGRAFADWHQRHYNEPARIDFRTVGGTSEIIRALKARYNAALAAGKYEISPEGEVIMQPGAIDFDLMFGGGSYDHGRVKRGVTLTTTDEAGESRNRTVPMSVPVGLPQAQLDEWFGENAVGAGLLYDPDQYWIGTALSGFGIVYNRDLTRELLGKDDLVSFRDLTDPRLAGWVALADPRQSGSITTSMDAILSGFGWEEGWRTLRATAANTRYFTNSSTKPPIDVSQGEAAAGLAIDFYGRSQSQVVMRKGETPETTRVGYIDPPGEVSIDADPISILRGGPNPELARRFLEFCLSDEGQALWDFHATTTEAGASNPSTPDGTQLGPLHFELRRMPVRRSFYAPYGEYLIDKVDPFTAASDTPPAGWRSSIGMMMGAFAVDNHERIRHAWLALRDAREAGVDPATVAKAEAVFFAFPSPEQIERHWLQLFGKAHPDNPRAIALPADAKLAFTPENYRAIRNTWRNPAVQSRLSIVYAQVFAENYEHVIHMLKNDLRSDPHEALSRAAVGAEP
;
A
#
# COMPACT_ATOMS: atom_id res chain seq x y z
N ASP A 1 -44.03 14.33 11.92
CA ASP A 1 -44.16 15.68 12.51
C ASP A 1 -43.39 15.77 13.82
N VAL A 2 -42.49 16.78 13.87
CA VAL A 2 -41.76 17.38 15.03
C VAL A 2 -40.81 16.41 15.78
N PHE A 3 -39.48 16.56 15.82
CA PHE A 3 -38.65 17.62 16.42
C PHE A 3 -37.23 17.59 15.80
N ARG A 4 -36.78 18.61 15.05
CA ARG A 4 -35.83 19.70 15.44
C ARG A 4 -34.63 19.32 16.31
N THR A 5 -33.46 19.28 15.66
CA THR A 5 -32.08 19.38 16.17
C THR A 5 -31.68 20.83 16.46
N PRO A 6 -30.82 21.12 17.47
CA PRO A 6 -30.13 22.39 17.59
C PRO A 6 -28.71 22.34 17.02
N THR A 7 -28.40 23.37 16.24
CA THR A 7 -27.10 23.72 15.66
C THR A 7 -26.15 24.30 16.71
N LEU A 8 -24.88 23.85 16.70
CA LEU A 8 -23.77 24.43 17.47
C LEU A 8 -22.95 25.31 16.52
N SER A 9 -22.95 26.63 16.75
CA SER A 9 -22.07 27.57 16.05
C SER A 9 -20.74 27.71 16.80
N VAL A 10 -19.63 27.40 16.12
CA VAL A 10 -18.27 27.66 16.60
C VAL A 10 -17.87 29.06 16.17
N ARG A 11 -17.59 29.94 17.13
CA ARG A 11 -16.91 31.23 16.89
C ARG A 11 -15.53 31.24 17.55
N SER A 12 -14.53 31.25 16.68
CA SER A 12 -13.25 32.00 16.76
C SER A 12 -12.50 32.04 18.11
N VAL A 13 -11.38 31.32 18.18
CA VAL A 13 -10.30 31.56 19.14
C VAL A 13 -9.21 32.37 18.45
N GLY A 14 -9.12 33.66 18.80
CA GLY A 14 -8.01 34.54 18.47
C GLY A 14 -7.02 34.59 19.63
N TRP A 15 -5.76 34.38 19.30
CA TRP A 15 -4.58 34.48 20.17
C TRP A 15 -4.41 35.90 20.73
N TYR A 16 -3.87 36.07 21.95
CA TYR A 16 -2.70 36.94 22.21
C TYR A 16 -2.17 36.79 23.64
N LEU A 17 -0.85 36.89 23.73
CA LEU A 17 0.04 36.70 24.87
C LEU A 17 0.08 37.90 25.84
N GLY A 18 0.20 37.58 27.14
CA GLY A 18 1.16 38.14 28.10
C GLY A 18 1.36 39.65 28.25
N LEU A 19 0.95 40.21 29.40
CA LEU A 19 1.78 40.84 30.46
C LEU A 19 0.92 41.73 31.40
N PRO A 20 1.38 42.04 32.64
CA PRO A 20 0.52 42.28 33.79
C PRO A 20 0.35 43.76 34.15
N PHE A 21 -0.82 44.13 34.71
CA PHE A 21 -0.97 45.39 35.46
C PHE A 21 -1.86 45.18 36.69
N ALA A 22 -1.35 45.63 37.84
CA ALA A 22 -1.98 45.61 39.16
C ALA A 22 -2.80 46.92 39.40
N PRO A 23 -3.35 47.13 40.61
CA PRO A 23 -4.77 47.08 40.92
C PRO A 23 -5.47 48.45 40.92
N ASP A 24 -6.79 48.41 40.74
CA ASP A 24 -7.75 49.50 40.92
C ASP A 24 -7.92 49.89 42.40
N PRO A 25 -7.94 51.18 42.75
CA PRO A 25 -8.48 51.60 44.03
C PRO A 25 -9.36 52.86 43.92
N THR A 26 -10.67 52.71 43.67
CA THR A 26 -11.66 53.66 44.22
C THR A 26 -12.94 52.99 44.73
N LEU A 27 -12.92 52.73 46.05
CA LEU A 27 -13.97 52.97 47.05
C LEU A 27 -15.21 53.76 46.55
N ARG A 28 -16.46 53.60 47.02
CA ARG A 28 -17.09 52.96 48.20
C ARG A 28 -18.62 53.18 48.08
N LEU A 29 -19.43 52.44 48.86
CA LEU A 29 -20.30 52.93 49.97
C LEU A 29 -21.53 52.00 50.14
N LEU A 30 -21.57 51.07 51.12
CA LEU A 30 -22.20 51.15 52.49
C LEU A 30 -23.49 50.29 52.55
N PRO A 31 -24.07 49.90 53.72
CA PRO A 31 -23.53 49.44 55.02
C PRO A 31 -24.18 48.10 55.53
N GLN A 32 -23.63 47.54 56.63
CA GLN A 32 -23.95 46.27 57.33
C GLN A 32 -25.14 46.37 58.31
N PRO A 33 -25.79 45.26 58.78
CA PRO A 33 -25.42 44.68 60.09
C PRO A 33 -25.66 43.16 60.32
N GLN A 34 -24.64 42.53 60.94
CA GLN A 34 -24.62 41.55 62.05
C GLN A 34 -25.56 40.31 62.15
N CYS A 35 -24.86 39.15 62.25
CA CYS A 35 -25.03 37.98 63.15
C CYS A 35 -26.30 37.10 63.13
N ARG A 36 -26.12 35.80 62.80
CA ARG A 36 -26.71 34.64 63.53
C ARG A 36 -26.13 33.27 63.08
N ARG A 37 -25.49 32.58 64.04
CA ARG A 37 -25.32 31.13 64.38
C ARG A 37 -25.31 30.00 63.30
N PRO A 38 -24.64 28.85 63.59
CA PRO A 38 -24.25 27.83 62.62
C PRO A 38 -25.23 26.65 62.49
N ASN A 39 -25.28 26.01 61.31
CA ASN A 39 -25.48 24.56 61.08
C ASN A 39 -25.67 24.24 59.58
N PRO A 40 -25.56 22.97 59.13
CA PRO A 40 -24.70 21.88 59.55
C PRO A 40 -23.97 21.22 58.34
N ALA A 41 -23.15 20.21 58.62
CA ALA A 41 -22.36 19.42 57.67
C ALA A 41 -23.11 19.02 56.39
N TYR A 42 -22.55 19.37 55.23
CA TYR A 42 -22.92 18.79 53.94
C TYR A 42 -22.21 17.44 53.78
N THR A 43 -22.96 16.35 53.91
CA THR A 43 -22.57 15.03 53.40
C THR A 43 -22.76 15.02 51.87
N PRO A 44 -21.80 14.52 51.07
CA PRO A 44 -21.97 14.45 49.63
C PRO A 44 -22.88 13.25 49.32
N VAL A 45 -24.15 13.51 49.07
CA VAL A 45 -25.03 12.52 48.44
C VAL A 45 -24.62 12.43 46.97
N MET A 46 -23.90 11.36 46.61
CA MET A 46 -23.57 11.07 45.20
C MET A 46 -24.86 10.92 44.40
N SER A 47 -25.03 11.78 43.39
CA SER A 47 -26.13 11.72 42.43
C SER A 47 -26.19 10.37 41.69
N ILE A 48 -27.41 9.89 41.42
CA ILE A 48 -27.71 8.67 40.63
C ILE A 48 -26.98 8.67 39.28
N ALA A 49 -26.68 9.85 38.72
CA ALA A 49 -25.92 9.99 37.48
C ALA A 49 -24.47 9.46 37.62
N ASN A 50 -23.83 9.63 38.77
CA ASN A 50 -22.45 9.16 39.00
C ASN A 50 -22.39 7.63 39.17
N TRP A 51 -23.43 7.03 39.77
CA TRP A 51 -23.57 5.59 39.82
C TRP A 51 -23.85 4.97 38.46
N SER A 52 -24.61 5.67 37.61
CA SER A 52 -24.89 5.24 36.24
C SER A 52 -23.61 5.23 35.39
N ILE A 53 -22.79 6.29 35.49
CA ILE A 53 -21.50 6.37 34.79
C ILE A 53 -20.53 5.32 35.33
N ALA A 54 -20.41 5.17 36.66
CA ALA A 54 -19.55 4.17 37.27
C ALA A 54 -19.98 2.74 36.88
N PHE A 55 -21.29 2.47 36.82
CA PHE A 55 -21.84 1.20 36.37
C PHE A 55 -21.55 0.95 34.88
N CYS A 56 -21.76 1.94 34.01
CA CYS A 56 -21.39 1.83 32.59
C CYS A 56 -19.89 1.60 32.42
N LEU A 57 -19.03 2.27 33.20
CA LEU A 57 -17.58 2.03 33.18
C LEU A 57 -17.24 0.62 33.67
N PHE A 58 -17.91 0.14 34.72
CA PHE A 58 -17.72 -1.20 35.25
C PHE A 58 -18.20 -2.28 34.26
N VAL A 59 -19.25 -2.01 33.49
CA VAL A 59 -19.71 -2.88 32.41
C VAL A 59 -18.71 -2.81 31.26
N VAL A 60 -18.30 -1.64 30.77
CA VAL A 60 -17.34 -1.52 29.66
C VAL A 60 -15.98 -2.14 30.01
N LEU A 61 -15.53 -2.05 31.26
CA LEU A 61 -14.27 -2.66 31.72
C LEU A 61 -14.42 -4.12 32.15
N GLY A 62 -15.57 -4.50 32.71
CA GLY A 62 -15.83 -5.84 33.25
C GLY A 62 -16.36 -6.83 32.22
N LEU A 63 -17.15 -6.37 31.24
CA LEU A 63 -17.70 -7.19 30.16
C LEU A 63 -16.58 -7.84 29.33
N PRO A 64 -15.48 -7.16 28.95
CA PRO A 64 -14.35 -7.81 28.29
C PRO A 64 -13.69 -8.89 29.14
N MET A 65 -13.58 -8.72 30.46
CA MET A 65 -12.98 -9.71 31.40
C MET A 65 -13.89 -10.93 31.64
N VAL A 66 -15.20 -10.71 31.70
CA VAL A 66 -16.20 -11.79 31.81
C VAL A 66 -16.34 -12.51 30.47
N MET A 67 -16.31 -11.78 29.35
CA MET A 67 -16.29 -12.37 28.00
C MET A 67 -14.99 -13.14 27.76
N THR A 68 -13.81 -12.69 28.22
CA THR A 68 -12.57 -13.52 28.13
C THR A 68 -12.61 -14.77 29.00
N ARG A 69 -13.42 -14.79 30.08
CA ARG A 69 -13.62 -15.99 30.92
C ARG A 69 -14.72 -16.92 30.40
N CYS A 70 -15.77 -16.37 29.78
CA CYS A 70 -16.86 -17.15 29.17
C CYS A 70 -16.51 -17.61 27.75
N SER A 71 -15.63 -16.91 27.04
CA SER A 71 -14.99 -17.36 25.79
C SER A 71 -13.86 -18.35 26.07
N GLY A 72 -14.02 -19.21 27.07
CA GLY A 72 -13.08 -20.25 27.50
C GLY A 72 -12.78 -21.32 26.44
N GLN A 73 -13.07 -21.07 25.16
CA GLN A 73 -12.21 -21.58 24.10
C GLN A 73 -10.93 -20.71 24.06
N ARG A 74 -10.03 -20.96 25.02
CA ARG A 74 -8.61 -20.94 24.64
C ARG A 74 -8.53 -21.82 23.40
N LYS A 75 -8.21 -21.27 22.22
CA LYS A 75 -7.69 -22.09 21.11
C LYS A 75 -6.68 -23.01 21.79
N ALA A 76 -6.97 -24.31 21.83
CA ALA A 76 -6.06 -25.27 22.42
C ALA A 76 -4.68 -24.96 21.84
N ALA A 77 -3.65 -24.91 22.70
CA ALA A 77 -2.29 -24.77 22.19
C ALA A 77 -2.15 -25.85 21.11
N PRO A 78 -1.76 -25.48 19.87
CA PRO A 78 -1.73 -26.43 18.77
C PRO A 78 -0.90 -27.63 19.20
N ASP A 79 -1.47 -28.83 19.05
CA ASP A 79 -0.84 -30.07 19.48
C ASP A 79 0.55 -30.17 18.83
N SER A 80 1.61 -30.02 19.64
CA SER A 80 2.99 -30.00 19.14
C SER A 80 3.39 -31.31 18.45
N SER A 81 2.58 -32.37 18.57
CA SER A 81 2.81 -33.65 17.88
C SER A 81 2.45 -33.64 16.39
N VAL A 82 1.61 -32.70 15.93
CA VAL A 82 1.25 -32.59 14.50
C VAL A 82 2.34 -31.81 13.74
N PRO A 83 2.87 -32.33 12.62
CA PRO A 83 3.81 -31.60 11.76
C PRO A 83 3.24 -30.25 11.29
N ALA A 84 4.09 -29.22 11.30
CA ALA A 84 3.71 -27.86 10.92
C ALA A 84 4.67 -27.29 9.89
N ILE A 85 4.13 -26.81 8.76
CA ILE A 85 4.89 -25.92 7.88
C ILE A 85 4.85 -24.50 8.42
N ILE A 86 5.99 -23.83 8.39
CA ILE A 86 6.14 -22.46 8.86
C ILE A 86 6.18 -21.54 7.65
N VAL A 87 5.11 -20.76 7.45
CA VAL A 87 4.92 -19.92 6.28
C VAL A 87 5.05 -18.46 6.68
N ILE A 88 6.01 -17.73 6.08
CA ILE A 88 6.07 -16.27 6.18
C ILE A 88 5.22 -15.66 5.06
N THR A 89 4.29 -14.77 5.42
CA THR A 89 3.31 -14.26 4.45
C THR A 89 2.83 -12.84 4.77
N PRO A 90 2.53 -12.01 3.76
CA PRO A 90 1.81 -10.74 3.94
C PRO A 90 0.28 -10.90 3.88
N HIS A 91 -0.25 -12.12 3.69
CA HIS A 91 -1.69 -12.35 3.51
C HIS A 91 -2.52 -12.01 4.75
N VAL A 92 -3.73 -11.51 4.49
CA VAL A 92 -4.72 -11.17 5.52
C VAL A 92 -5.22 -12.41 6.30
N PRO A 93 -5.77 -12.24 7.52
CA PRO A 93 -6.29 -13.36 8.32
C PRO A 93 -7.24 -14.30 7.56
N GLN A 94 -8.11 -13.76 6.71
CA GLN A 94 -9.10 -14.53 5.96
C GLN A 94 -8.46 -15.59 5.05
N ILE A 95 -7.44 -15.21 4.27
CA ILE A 95 -6.69 -16.13 3.42
C ILE A 95 -6.03 -17.21 4.27
N ARG A 96 -5.40 -16.81 5.38
CA ARG A 96 -4.70 -17.75 6.28
C ARG A 96 -5.64 -18.75 6.94
N ASP A 97 -6.82 -18.31 7.36
CA ASP A 97 -7.81 -19.18 7.99
C ASP A 97 -8.37 -20.20 6.98
N GLU A 98 -8.71 -19.76 5.75
CA GLU A 98 -9.22 -20.65 4.69
C GLU A 98 -8.17 -21.67 4.22
N PHE A 99 -6.96 -21.20 3.89
CA PHE A 99 -5.88 -22.09 3.44
C PHE A 99 -5.40 -23.01 4.55
N GLY A 100 -5.32 -22.53 5.80
CA GLY A 100 -4.89 -23.33 6.94
C GLY A 100 -5.80 -24.52 7.20
N ARG A 101 -7.12 -24.31 7.14
CA ARG A 101 -8.12 -25.37 7.30
C ARG A 101 -8.14 -26.30 6.09
N ALA A 102 -8.28 -25.74 4.89
CA ALA A 102 -8.44 -26.54 3.67
C ALA A 102 -7.20 -27.41 3.40
N PHE A 103 -5.99 -26.91 3.66
CA PHE A 103 -4.78 -27.73 3.54
C PHE A 103 -4.75 -28.88 4.55
N ALA A 104 -5.15 -28.65 5.80
CA ALA A 104 -5.17 -29.70 6.82
C ALA A 104 -6.14 -30.83 6.41
N ASP A 105 -7.35 -30.47 5.95
CA ASP A 105 -8.35 -31.42 5.48
C ASP A 105 -7.89 -32.17 4.23
N TRP A 106 -7.27 -31.46 3.27
CA TRP A 106 -6.71 -32.02 2.05
C TRP A 106 -5.56 -32.99 2.33
N HIS A 107 -4.62 -32.60 3.19
CA HIS A 107 -3.45 -33.40 3.51
C HIS A 107 -3.83 -34.69 4.25
N GLN A 108 -4.80 -34.62 5.17
CA GLN A 108 -5.34 -35.80 5.84
C GLN A 108 -5.98 -36.78 4.85
N ARG A 109 -6.71 -36.29 3.83
CA ARG A 109 -7.32 -37.15 2.81
C ARG A 109 -6.29 -37.77 1.86
N HIS A 110 -5.29 -36.99 1.44
CA HIS A 110 -4.35 -37.41 0.39
C HIS A 110 -3.17 -38.24 0.92
N TYR A 111 -2.70 -37.96 2.13
CA TYR A 111 -1.52 -38.61 2.70
C TYR A 111 -1.84 -39.43 3.96
N ASN A 112 -3.08 -39.39 4.46
CA ASN A 112 -3.49 -40.00 5.72
C ASN A 112 -2.63 -39.54 6.92
N GLU A 113 -2.13 -38.30 6.84
CA GLU A 113 -1.25 -37.67 7.81
C GLU A 113 -1.84 -36.32 8.22
N PRO A 114 -1.92 -35.98 9.52
CA PRO A 114 -2.33 -34.65 9.93
C PRO A 114 -1.22 -33.64 9.63
N ALA A 115 -1.59 -32.46 9.12
CA ALA A 115 -0.68 -31.35 8.91
C ALA A 115 -1.35 -30.03 9.31
N ARG A 116 -0.54 -29.05 9.72
CA ARG A 116 -1.02 -27.68 9.97
C ARG A 116 -0.07 -26.65 9.37
N ILE A 117 -0.56 -25.42 9.29
CA ILE A 117 0.21 -24.25 8.88
C ILE A 117 0.42 -23.32 10.07
N ASP A 118 1.68 -22.97 10.36
CA ASP A 118 2.07 -21.87 11.23
C ASP A 118 2.37 -20.63 10.37
N PHE A 119 1.37 -19.78 10.20
CA PHE A 119 1.52 -18.52 9.48
C PHE A 119 2.17 -17.45 10.36
N ARG A 120 3.29 -16.90 9.90
CA ARG A 120 4.02 -15.82 10.55
C ARG A 120 3.98 -14.55 9.74
N THR A 121 3.48 -13.48 10.36
CA THR A 121 3.39 -12.15 9.76
C THR A 121 4.38 -11.21 10.45
N VAL A 122 5.36 -10.70 9.69
CA VAL A 122 6.35 -9.72 10.18
C VAL A 122 6.10 -8.30 9.66
N GLY A 123 5.08 -8.11 8.83
CA GLY A 123 4.77 -6.87 8.13
C GLY A 123 4.36 -7.13 6.68
N GLY A 124 4.52 -6.12 5.83
CA GLY A 124 4.34 -6.28 4.38
C GLY A 124 5.50 -7.03 3.72
N THR A 125 5.41 -7.21 2.41
CA THR A 125 6.40 -7.97 1.64
C THR A 125 7.81 -7.41 1.78
N SER A 126 7.97 -6.08 1.83
CA SER A 126 9.29 -5.45 1.95
C SER A 126 9.97 -5.77 3.29
N GLU A 127 9.19 -5.80 4.38
CA GLU A 127 9.63 -6.21 5.71
C GLU A 127 9.98 -7.71 5.74
N ILE A 128 9.18 -8.55 5.09
CA ILE A 128 9.44 -9.99 4.93
C ILE A 128 10.80 -10.21 4.24
N ILE A 129 11.04 -9.58 3.09
CA ILE A 129 12.31 -9.72 2.37
C ILE A 129 13.49 -9.25 3.22
N ARG A 130 13.34 -8.15 3.96
CA ARG A 130 14.39 -7.65 4.86
C ARG A 130 14.67 -8.63 5.99
N ALA A 131 13.63 -9.18 6.61
CA ALA A 131 13.73 -10.17 7.68
C ALA A 131 14.41 -11.45 7.17
N LEU A 132 14.01 -11.98 6.01
CA LEU A 132 14.63 -13.14 5.39
C LEU A 132 16.13 -12.90 5.14
N LYS A 133 16.50 -11.79 4.50
CA LYS A 133 17.92 -11.46 4.26
C LYS A 133 18.74 -11.41 5.55
N ALA A 134 18.20 -10.84 6.62
CA ALA A 134 18.86 -10.80 7.91
C ALA A 134 19.06 -12.21 8.49
N ARG A 135 18.06 -13.09 8.38
CA ARG A 135 18.14 -14.50 8.82
C ARG A 135 19.18 -15.29 8.03
N TYR A 136 19.20 -15.18 6.70
CA TYR A 136 20.21 -15.84 5.87
C TYR A 136 21.62 -15.34 6.17
N ASN A 137 21.83 -14.03 6.26
CA ASN A 137 23.14 -13.48 6.62
C ASN A 137 23.60 -13.97 7.99
N ALA A 138 22.70 -14.04 8.98
CA ALA A 138 23.02 -14.56 10.31
C ALA A 138 23.34 -16.07 10.28
N ALA A 139 22.60 -16.87 9.51
CA ALA A 139 22.84 -18.30 9.37
C ALA A 139 24.19 -18.59 8.68
N LEU A 140 24.51 -17.84 7.62
CA LEU A 140 25.79 -17.91 6.92
C LEU A 140 26.95 -17.48 7.83
N ALA A 141 26.81 -16.37 8.56
CA ALA A 141 27.83 -15.94 9.52
C ALA A 141 28.04 -16.94 10.67
N ALA A 142 27.02 -17.70 11.03
CA ALA A 142 27.09 -18.77 12.02
C ALA A 142 27.62 -20.11 11.45
N GLY A 143 28.02 -20.16 10.17
CA GLY A 143 28.54 -21.37 9.54
C GLY A 143 27.51 -22.48 9.35
N LYS A 144 26.21 -22.15 9.28
CA LYS A 144 25.11 -23.14 9.09
C LYS A 144 24.93 -23.58 7.63
N TYR A 145 26.04 -23.85 6.95
CA TYR A 145 26.04 -24.26 5.54
C TYR A 145 27.26 -25.13 5.23
N GLU A 146 27.16 -25.86 4.14
CA GLU A 146 28.24 -26.61 3.51
C GLU A 146 28.38 -26.16 2.06
N ILE A 147 29.57 -26.31 1.48
CA ILE A 147 29.80 -26.04 0.06
C ILE A 147 30.05 -27.37 -0.62
N SER A 148 29.22 -27.70 -1.62
CA SER A 148 29.39 -28.93 -2.41
C SER A 148 30.69 -28.89 -3.21
N PRO A 149 31.22 -30.04 -3.68
CA PRO A 149 32.38 -30.07 -4.59
C PRO A 149 32.20 -29.22 -5.85
N GLU A 150 30.96 -29.08 -6.33
CA GLU A 150 30.56 -28.26 -7.48
C GLU A 150 30.43 -26.76 -7.12
N GLY A 151 30.60 -26.41 -5.85
CA GLY A 151 30.56 -25.05 -5.36
C GLY A 151 29.18 -24.53 -4.97
N GLU A 152 28.16 -25.39 -4.89
CA GLU A 152 26.82 -25.00 -4.44
C GLU A 152 26.80 -24.80 -2.92
N VAL A 153 26.12 -23.76 -2.44
CA VAL A 153 25.89 -23.54 -1.01
C VAL A 153 24.65 -24.33 -0.56
N ILE A 154 24.88 -25.34 0.26
CA ILE A 154 23.86 -26.19 0.87
C ILE A 154 23.64 -25.69 2.30
N MET A 155 22.47 -25.14 2.58
CA MET A 155 22.12 -24.73 3.94
C MET A 155 21.78 -25.98 4.77
N GLN A 156 22.23 -26.01 6.03
CA GLN A 156 21.83 -27.09 6.94
C GLN A 156 20.30 -27.10 7.13
N PRO A 157 19.66 -28.28 7.30
CA PRO A 157 18.23 -28.37 7.58
C PRO A 157 17.85 -27.53 8.82
N GLY A 158 16.82 -26.70 8.71
CA GLY A 158 16.39 -25.79 9.77
C GLY A 158 17.35 -24.64 10.09
N ALA A 159 18.36 -24.40 9.24
CA ALA A 159 19.20 -23.19 9.35
C ALA A 159 18.36 -21.91 9.24
N ILE A 160 17.24 -22.00 8.53
CA ILE A 160 16.21 -20.98 8.40
C ILE A 160 14.94 -21.49 9.08
N ASP A 161 14.29 -20.61 9.83
CA ASP A 161 13.12 -20.91 10.67
C ASP A 161 11.79 -20.93 9.91
N PHE A 162 11.83 -20.81 8.58
CA PHE A 162 10.67 -20.74 7.69
C PHE A 162 10.83 -21.74 6.54
N ASP A 163 9.73 -22.39 6.19
CA ASP A 163 9.64 -23.34 5.08
C ASP A 163 9.33 -22.65 3.76
N LEU A 164 8.44 -21.66 3.80
CA LEU A 164 7.83 -21.05 2.62
C LEU A 164 7.69 -19.54 2.80
N MET A 165 7.88 -18.80 1.72
CA MET A 165 7.30 -17.46 1.56
C MET A 165 6.07 -17.59 0.65
N PHE A 166 4.91 -17.12 1.14
CA PHE A 166 3.64 -17.22 0.42
C PHE A 166 3.02 -15.83 0.25
N GLY A 167 2.96 -15.37 -1.00
CA GLY A 167 2.47 -14.06 -1.40
C GLY A 167 3.51 -12.94 -1.35
N GLY A 168 3.15 -11.82 -1.96
CA GLY A 168 3.97 -10.60 -2.03
C GLY A 168 4.35 -10.14 -3.44
N GLY A 169 3.84 -10.80 -4.49
CA GLY A 169 4.08 -10.45 -5.89
C GLY A 169 5.41 -10.95 -6.47
N SER A 170 5.44 -11.17 -7.78
CA SER A 170 6.56 -11.81 -8.50
C SER A 170 7.88 -11.05 -8.36
N TYR A 171 7.84 -9.73 -8.29
CA TYR A 171 9.02 -8.87 -8.11
C TYR A 171 9.82 -9.22 -6.84
N ASP A 172 9.12 -9.40 -5.72
CA ASP A 172 9.76 -9.68 -4.44
C ASP A 172 10.23 -11.14 -4.36
N HIS A 173 9.50 -12.09 -4.96
CA HIS A 173 10.00 -13.47 -5.13
C HIS A 173 11.25 -13.54 -6.02
N GLY A 174 11.37 -12.67 -7.03
CA GLY A 174 12.63 -12.48 -7.77
C GLY A 174 13.78 -11.96 -6.89
N ARG A 175 13.50 -11.23 -5.79
CA ARG A 175 14.52 -10.87 -4.78
C ARG A 175 14.87 -12.05 -3.87
N VAL A 176 13.91 -12.94 -3.58
CA VAL A 176 14.18 -14.20 -2.87
C VAL A 176 15.10 -15.10 -3.70
N LYS A 177 14.85 -15.26 -5.00
CA LYS A 177 15.73 -15.96 -5.95
C LYS A 177 17.13 -15.35 -6.01
N ARG A 178 17.25 -14.02 -6.14
CA ARG A 178 18.56 -13.33 -6.12
C ARG A 178 19.32 -13.53 -4.81
N GLY A 179 18.59 -13.67 -3.71
CA GLY A 179 19.11 -14.05 -2.41
C GLY A 179 20.12 -13.08 -1.78
N VAL A 180 21.14 -13.65 -1.15
CA VAL A 180 22.21 -12.94 -0.43
C VAL A 180 23.60 -13.31 -0.99
N THR A 181 24.62 -12.55 -0.62
CA THR A 181 26.01 -12.81 -1.02
C THR A 181 26.78 -13.39 0.16
N LEU A 182 27.42 -14.54 -0.07
CA LEU A 182 28.38 -15.17 0.83
C LEU A 182 29.79 -14.84 0.34
N THR A 183 30.63 -14.29 1.22
CA THR A 183 32.07 -14.10 0.94
C THR A 183 32.84 -15.16 1.71
N THR A 184 33.55 -16.05 1.01
CA THR A 184 34.44 -17.05 1.59
C THR A 184 35.88 -16.76 1.25
N THR A 185 36.79 -16.93 2.19
CA THR A 185 38.23 -16.88 1.93
C THR A 185 38.73 -18.30 1.66
N ASP A 186 39.43 -18.52 0.55
CA ASP A 186 40.05 -19.83 0.26
C ASP A 186 41.36 -20.02 1.04
N GLU A 187 41.93 -21.23 0.97
CA GLU A 187 43.18 -21.59 1.67
C GLU A 187 44.38 -20.73 1.24
N ALA A 188 44.32 -20.09 0.07
CA ALA A 188 45.32 -19.16 -0.44
C ALA A 188 45.11 -17.71 0.03
N GLY A 189 44.06 -17.44 0.81
CA GLY A 189 43.71 -16.11 1.30
C GLY A 189 42.87 -15.27 0.33
N GLU A 190 42.40 -15.83 -0.79
CA GLU A 190 41.63 -15.11 -1.79
C GLU A 190 40.12 -15.11 -1.43
N SER A 191 39.50 -13.93 -1.48
CA SER A 191 38.07 -13.77 -1.18
C SER A 191 37.22 -14.06 -2.40
N ARG A 192 36.33 -15.05 -2.31
CA ARG A 192 35.37 -15.44 -3.34
C ARG A 192 33.96 -15.08 -2.91
N ASN A 193 33.25 -14.34 -3.76
CA ASN A 193 31.84 -14.01 -3.56
C ASN A 193 30.96 -15.03 -4.27
N ARG A 194 30.02 -15.63 -3.54
CA ARG A 194 29.01 -16.57 -4.05
C ARG A 194 27.62 -16.00 -3.80
N THR A 195 26.72 -16.15 -4.77
CA THR A 195 25.32 -15.80 -4.57
C THR A 195 24.60 -17.01 -3.99
N VAL A 196 23.83 -16.81 -2.92
CA VAL A 196 23.03 -17.84 -2.26
C VAL A 196 21.55 -17.47 -2.43
N PRO A 197 20.84 -18.07 -3.40
CA PRO A 197 19.39 -17.94 -3.51
C PRO A 197 18.71 -18.33 -2.20
N MET A 198 17.76 -17.50 -1.74
CA MET A 198 16.97 -17.81 -0.55
C MET A 198 15.84 -18.80 -0.85
N SER A 199 15.44 -18.96 -2.11
CA SER A 199 14.52 -20.01 -2.54
C SER A 199 15.24 -21.13 -3.27
N VAL A 200 14.56 -22.28 -3.39
CA VAL A 200 14.99 -23.42 -4.19
C VAL A 200 14.02 -23.67 -5.35
N PRO A 201 14.50 -24.22 -6.49
CA PRO A 201 13.63 -24.75 -7.52
C PRO A 201 12.65 -25.79 -6.98
N VAL A 202 11.38 -25.72 -7.37
CA VAL A 202 10.35 -26.68 -6.94
C VAL A 202 10.51 -28.04 -7.62
N GLY A 203 10.88 -28.05 -8.91
CA GLY A 203 11.11 -29.28 -9.67
C GLY A 203 9.84 -29.98 -10.16
N LEU A 204 8.77 -29.23 -10.40
CA LEU A 204 7.56 -29.74 -11.07
C LEU A 204 7.87 -30.14 -12.52
N PRO A 205 7.30 -31.24 -13.03
CA PRO A 205 7.41 -31.61 -14.44
C PRO A 205 6.88 -30.52 -15.36
N GLN A 206 7.61 -30.20 -16.44
CA GLN A 206 7.20 -29.17 -17.38
C GLN A 206 5.83 -29.45 -18.00
N ALA A 207 5.52 -30.71 -18.31
CA ALA A 207 4.21 -31.11 -18.84
C ALA A 207 3.05 -30.73 -17.91
N GLN A 208 3.24 -30.77 -16.59
CA GLN A 208 2.23 -30.37 -15.61
C GLN A 208 2.07 -28.84 -15.57
N LEU A 209 3.18 -28.09 -15.71
CA LEU A 209 3.13 -26.63 -15.85
C LEU A 209 2.41 -26.22 -17.15
N ASP A 210 2.69 -26.91 -18.25
CA ASP A 210 2.04 -26.68 -19.54
C ASP A 210 0.54 -27.00 -19.47
N GLU A 211 0.13 -28.07 -18.77
CA GLU A 211 -1.27 -28.39 -18.52
C GLU A 211 -1.97 -27.29 -17.70
N TRP A 212 -1.34 -26.84 -16.62
CA TRP A 212 -1.95 -25.90 -15.70
C TRP A 212 -2.04 -24.49 -16.24
N PHE A 213 -0.92 -24.01 -16.78
CA PHE A 213 -0.73 -22.63 -17.17
C PHE A 213 -0.84 -22.44 -18.67
N GLY A 214 -0.58 -23.45 -19.51
CA GLY A 214 -0.35 -23.25 -20.93
C GLY A 214 0.91 -22.41 -21.14
N GLU A 215 0.82 -21.35 -21.93
CA GLU A 215 1.86 -20.34 -22.00
C GLU A 215 2.12 -19.70 -20.62
N ASN A 216 3.39 -19.68 -20.19
CA ASN A 216 3.86 -19.06 -18.95
C ASN A 216 3.85 -17.51 -19.05
N ALA A 217 2.66 -16.94 -19.22
CA ALA A 217 2.47 -15.50 -19.35
C ALA A 217 1.09 -15.06 -18.85
N VAL A 218 1.02 -13.85 -18.32
CA VAL A 218 -0.21 -13.08 -18.08
C VAL A 218 0.08 -11.62 -18.42
N GLY A 219 -0.36 -11.21 -19.61
CA GLY A 219 0.16 -10.00 -20.26
C GLY A 219 1.68 -10.06 -20.38
N ALA A 220 2.38 -8.99 -19.97
CA ALA A 220 3.85 -8.97 -19.93
C ALA A 220 4.48 -9.71 -18.72
N GLY A 221 3.67 -10.21 -17.78
CA GLY A 221 4.13 -10.90 -16.58
C GLY A 221 4.29 -12.41 -16.77
N LEU A 222 5.10 -13.05 -15.91
CA LEU A 222 5.25 -14.51 -15.86
C LEU A 222 4.31 -15.11 -14.82
N LEU A 223 3.79 -16.32 -15.07
CA LEU A 223 2.99 -17.09 -14.10
C LEU A 223 3.87 -17.89 -13.14
N TYR A 224 5.07 -18.28 -13.57
CA TYR A 224 6.08 -18.93 -12.75
C TYR A 224 7.50 -18.59 -13.24
N ASP A 225 8.49 -18.71 -12.36
CA ASP A 225 9.90 -18.57 -12.73
C ASP A 225 10.32 -19.71 -13.68
N PRO A 226 11.02 -19.47 -14.81
CA PRO A 226 11.45 -20.55 -15.70
C PRO A 226 12.31 -21.63 -15.02
N ASP A 227 13.10 -21.23 -14.00
CA ASP A 227 13.90 -22.15 -13.17
C ASP A 227 13.16 -22.60 -11.89
N GLN A 228 11.85 -22.30 -11.80
CA GLN A 228 10.93 -22.68 -10.73
C GLN A 228 11.32 -22.25 -9.31
N TYR A 229 12.06 -21.15 -9.14
CA TYR A 229 12.34 -20.59 -7.80
C TYR A 229 11.11 -19.96 -7.12
N TRP A 230 10.06 -19.72 -7.89
CA TRP A 230 8.75 -19.31 -7.43
C TRP A 230 7.70 -19.77 -8.44
N ILE A 231 6.50 -20.10 -7.95
CA ILE A 231 5.34 -20.48 -8.76
C ILE A 231 4.16 -19.59 -8.35
N GLY A 232 3.45 -19.00 -9.31
CA GLY A 232 2.22 -18.25 -9.05
C GLY A 232 1.15 -19.13 -8.43
N THR A 233 0.36 -18.60 -7.49
CA THR A 233 -0.75 -19.35 -6.84
C THR A 233 -2.11 -18.68 -6.98
N ALA A 234 -2.10 -17.36 -7.18
CA ALA A 234 -3.23 -16.51 -7.53
C ALA A 234 -2.75 -15.40 -8.47
N LEU A 235 -3.69 -14.65 -9.02
CA LEU A 235 -3.46 -13.43 -9.78
C LEU A 235 -4.06 -12.24 -9.03
N SER A 236 -3.51 -11.05 -9.23
CA SER A 236 -4.07 -9.81 -8.69
C SER A 236 -3.94 -8.66 -9.66
N GLY A 237 -5.06 -7.96 -9.86
CA GLY A 237 -5.14 -6.65 -10.52
C GLY A 237 -4.86 -5.50 -9.55
N PHE A 238 -4.39 -4.38 -10.13
CA PHE A 238 -3.92 -3.20 -9.39
C PHE A 238 -4.59 -1.91 -9.87
N GLY A 239 -5.91 -1.93 -10.03
CA GLY A 239 -6.73 -0.81 -10.49
C GLY A 239 -7.20 0.18 -9.41
N ILE A 240 -8.45 0.64 -9.59
CA ILE A 240 -9.06 1.77 -8.89
C ILE A 240 -10.30 1.29 -8.14
N VAL A 241 -10.38 1.62 -6.85
CA VAL A 241 -11.61 1.53 -6.07
C VAL A 241 -12.25 2.92 -5.98
N TYR A 242 -13.56 3.02 -6.18
CA TYR A 242 -14.26 4.31 -6.20
C TYR A 242 -15.66 4.23 -5.60
N ASN A 243 -16.17 5.38 -5.17
CA ASN A 243 -17.51 5.55 -4.62
C ASN A 243 -18.38 6.27 -5.66
N ARG A 244 -19.37 5.56 -6.21
CA ARG A 244 -20.23 6.01 -7.31
C ARG A 244 -21.03 7.25 -6.98
N ASP A 245 -21.47 7.40 -5.73
CA ASP A 245 -22.22 8.58 -5.30
C ASP A 245 -21.33 9.83 -5.38
N LEU A 246 -20.10 9.72 -4.87
CA LEU A 246 -19.14 10.82 -4.89
C LEU A 246 -18.57 11.11 -6.28
N THR A 247 -18.28 10.09 -7.10
CA THR A 247 -17.81 10.32 -8.48
C THR A 247 -18.91 10.93 -9.34
N ARG A 248 -20.18 10.58 -9.11
CA ARG A 248 -21.31 11.22 -9.78
C ARG A 248 -21.44 12.69 -9.38
N GLU A 249 -21.36 12.99 -8.07
CA GLU A 249 -21.46 14.36 -7.56
C GLU A 249 -20.30 15.24 -8.03
N LEU A 250 -19.05 14.76 -7.91
CA LEU A 250 -17.85 15.55 -8.17
C LEU A 250 -17.47 15.60 -9.65
N LEU A 251 -17.63 14.49 -10.37
CA LEU A 251 -17.16 14.34 -11.75
C LEU A 251 -18.28 14.27 -12.78
N GLY A 252 -19.51 13.93 -12.36
CA GLY A 252 -20.59 13.57 -13.28
C GLY A 252 -20.41 12.19 -13.89
N LYS A 253 -19.71 11.27 -13.20
CA LYS A 253 -19.40 9.91 -13.69
C LYS A 253 -19.87 8.84 -12.71
N ASP A 254 -20.61 7.85 -13.20
CA ASP A 254 -20.98 6.68 -12.40
C ASP A 254 -19.80 5.72 -12.20
N ASP A 255 -18.95 5.56 -13.21
CA ASP A 255 -17.76 4.72 -13.16
C ASP A 255 -16.51 5.48 -13.61
N LEU A 256 -15.37 5.11 -13.03
CA LEU A 256 -14.04 5.53 -13.52
C LEU A 256 -13.55 4.51 -14.56
N VAL A 257 -12.80 4.95 -15.56
CA VAL A 257 -12.37 4.10 -16.68
C VAL A 257 -10.86 4.14 -16.94
N SER A 258 -10.15 5.10 -16.34
CA SER A 258 -8.70 5.28 -16.51
C SER A 258 -8.05 5.82 -15.25
N PHE A 259 -6.76 5.53 -15.03
CA PHE A 259 -5.99 6.19 -13.96
C PHE A 259 -5.95 7.72 -14.11
N ARG A 260 -6.15 8.25 -15.33
CA ARG A 260 -6.26 9.69 -15.58
C ARG A 260 -7.47 10.33 -14.91
N ASP A 261 -8.53 9.58 -14.65
CA ASP A 261 -9.70 10.11 -13.94
C ASP A 261 -9.34 10.61 -12.53
N LEU A 262 -8.31 10.02 -11.90
CA LEU A 262 -7.81 10.44 -10.59
C LEU A 262 -7.07 11.79 -10.61
N THR A 263 -6.75 12.31 -11.80
CA THR A 263 -6.04 13.57 -12.00
C THR A 263 -6.95 14.79 -12.08
N ASP A 264 -8.28 14.60 -12.14
CA ASP A 264 -9.22 15.72 -12.25
C ASP A 264 -9.16 16.61 -11.00
N PRO A 265 -8.90 17.93 -11.11
CA PRO A 265 -8.75 18.82 -9.95
C PRO A 265 -10.04 18.97 -9.11
N ARG A 266 -11.20 18.55 -9.61
CA ARG A 266 -12.44 18.45 -8.80
C ARG A 266 -12.36 17.38 -7.71
N LEU A 267 -11.42 16.43 -7.83
CA LEU A 267 -11.13 15.43 -6.80
C LEU A 267 -10.16 15.92 -5.72
N ALA A 268 -9.80 17.21 -5.68
CA ALA A 268 -8.85 17.71 -4.69
C ALA A 268 -9.32 17.46 -3.25
N GLY A 269 -8.59 16.60 -2.51
CA GLY A 269 -8.95 16.17 -1.15
C GLY A 269 -9.89 14.96 -1.09
N TRP A 270 -10.22 14.35 -2.23
CA TRP A 270 -11.11 13.19 -2.36
C TRP A 270 -10.41 11.91 -2.84
N VAL A 271 -9.11 11.95 -3.11
CA VAL A 271 -8.33 10.75 -3.43
C VAL A 271 -7.62 10.23 -2.18
N ALA A 272 -7.58 8.90 -1.99
CA ALA A 272 -6.80 8.26 -0.94
C ALA A 272 -5.70 7.38 -1.54
N LEU A 273 -4.44 7.58 -1.11
CA LEU A 273 -3.29 6.77 -1.53
C LEU A 273 -2.50 6.29 -0.30
N ALA A 274 -1.80 5.16 -0.44
CA ALA A 274 -0.76 4.78 0.52
C ALA A 274 0.61 5.33 0.10
N ASP A 275 1.52 5.51 1.06
CA ASP A 275 2.93 5.80 0.81
C ASP A 275 3.59 4.57 0.13
N PRO A 276 4.08 4.69 -1.12
CA PRO A 276 4.71 3.57 -1.82
C PRO A 276 6.00 3.11 -1.15
N ARG A 277 6.65 3.93 -0.30
CA ARG A 277 7.80 3.51 0.51
C ARG A 277 7.44 2.45 1.56
N GLN A 278 6.15 2.34 1.89
CA GLN A 278 5.60 1.45 2.92
C GLN A 278 4.61 0.42 2.35
N SER A 279 4.29 0.50 1.05
CA SER A 279 3.32 -0.38 0.39
C SER A 279 3.82 -0.89 -0.96
N GLY A 280 4.16 -2.18 -1.01
CA GLY A 280 4.61 -2.85 -2.23
C GLY A 280 3.52 -2.92 -3.31
N SER A 281 2.26 -3.11 -2.91
CA SER A 281 1.13 -3.19 -3.85
C SER A 281 0.83 -1.84 -4.51
N ILE A 282 0.85 -0.75 -3.75
CA ILE A 282 0.67 0.60 -4.29
C ILE A 282 1.85 0.99 -5.18
N THR A 283 3.07 0.54 -4.83
CA THR A 283 4.22 0.66 -5.73
C THR A 283 3.98 -0.07 -7.06
N THR A 284 3.30 -1.22 -7.05
CA THR A 284 2.90 -1.95 -8.28
C THR A 284 1.85 -1.21 -9.09
N SER A 285 0.79 -0.68 -8.47
CA SER A 285 -0.17 0.19 -9.18
C SER A 285 0.52 1.38 -9.85
N MET A 286 1.45 2.03 -9.14
CA MET A 286 2.19 3.17 -9.69
C MET A 286 3.16 2.78 -10.81
N ASP A 287 3.80 1.61 -10.71
CA ASP A 287 4.66 1.06 -11.76
C ASP A 287 3.85 0.72 -13.02
N ALA A 288 2.63 0.20 -12.86
CA ALA A 288 1.69 -0.03 -13.97
C ALA A 288 1.34 1.29 -14.70
N ILE A 289 1.03 2.35 -13.96
CA ILE A 289 0.78 3.69 -14.53
C ILE A 289 1.99 4.19 -15.33
N LEU A 290 3.20 4.03 -14.77
CA LEU A 290 4.44 4.42 -15.45
C LEU A 290 4.72 3.59 -16.72
N SER A 291 4.43 2.29 -16.67
CA SER A 291 4.53 1.40 -17.82
C SER A 291 3.56 1.75 -18.92
N GLY A 292 2.27 1.88 -18.59
CA GLY A 292 1.21 2.11 -19.56
C GLY A 292 1.27 3.50 -20.21
N PHE A 293 1.61 4.54 -19.43
CA PHE A 293 1.62 5.92 -19.94
C PHE A 293 3.00 6.42 -20.37
N GLY A 294 4.06 5.66 -20.10
CA GLY A 294 5.42 6.09 -20.38
C GLY A 294 5.92 7.19 -19.43
N TRP A 295 7.10 7.74 -19.72
CA TRP A 295 7.85 8.58 -18.77
C TRP A 295 7.10 9.87 -18.41
N GLU A 296 6.87 10.72 -19.41
CA GLU A 296 6.29 12.05 -19.19
C GLU A 296 4.88 11.96 -18.61
N GLU A 297 3.98 11.25 -19.30
CA GLU A 297 2.57 11.17 -18.91
C GLU A 297 2.36 10.33 -17.63
N GLY A 298 3.13 9.27 -17.43
CA GLY A 298 3.06 8.46 -16.22
C GLY A 298 3.44 9.28 -14.97
N TRP A 299 4.58 9.98 -15.00
CA TRP A 299 4.99 10.83 -13.86
C TRP A 299 4.04 12.02 -13.64
N ARG A 300 3.51 12.62 -14.72
CA ARG A 300 2.47 13.65 -14.61
C ARG A 300 1.20 13.11 -13.94
N THR A 301 0.74 11.93 -14.36
CA THR A 301 -0.43 11.26 -13.77
C THR A 301 -0.22 11.00 -12.28
N LEU A 302 0.93 10.45 -11.89
CA LEU A 302 1.24 10.20 -10.48
C LEU A 302 1.27 11.49 -9.67
N ARG A 303 1.86 12.58 -10.21
CA ARG A 303 1.96 13.86 -9.51
C ARG A 303 0.60 14.55 -9.38
N ALA A 304 -0.21 14.58 -10.42
CA ALA A 304 -1.56 15.15 -10.37
C ALA A 304 -2.48 14.36 -9.44
N THR A 305 -2.44 13.03 -9.51
CA THR A 305 -3.19 12.15 -8.60
C THR A 305 -2.75 12.40 -7.15
N ALA A 306 -1.45 12.48 -6.89
CA ALA A 306 -0.91 12.82 -5.57
C ALA A 306 -1.34 14.20 -5.07
N ALA A 307 -1.53 15.17 -5.95
CA ALA A 307 -2.02 16.50 -5.61
C ALA A 307 -3.51 16.51 -5.23
N ASN A 308 -4.29 15.56 -5.74
CA ASN A 308 -5.67 15.34 -5.32
C ASN A 308 -5.79 14.54 -4.02
N THR A 309 -4.71 13.90 -3.58
CA THR A 309 -4.71 13.02 -2.41
C THR A 309 -4.94 13.76 -1.10
N ARG A 310 -5.85 13.25 -0.28
CA ARG A 310 -6.21 13.80 1.04
C ARG A 310 -5.18 13.52 2.13
N TYR A 311 -4.49 12.39 2.05
CA TYR A 311 -3.32 12.00 2.85
C TYR A 311 -2.65 10.75 2.27
N PHE A 312 -1.44 10.46 2.73
CA PHE A 312 -0.75 9.19 2.47
C PHE A 312 -0.80 8.29 3.70
N THR A 313 -1.46 7.13 3.58
CA THR A 313 -1.51 6.12 4.64
C THR A 313 -0.33 5.15 4.55
N ASN A 314 0.01 4.48 5.64
CA ASN A 314 0.98 3.38 5.66
C ASN A 314 0.37 2.01 5.30
N SER A 315 -0.94 1.93 5.04
CA SER A 315 -1.63 0.66 4.75
C SER A 315 -2.39 0.71 3.44
N SER A 316 -2.18 -0.29 2.57
CA SER A 316 -2.90 -0.46 1.30
C SER A 316 -4.38 -0.81 1.46
N THR A 317 -4.80 -1.25 2.64
CA THR A 317 -6.21 -1.58 2.93
C THR A 317 -7.05 -0.36 3.28
N LYS A 318 -6.41 0.75 3.66
CA LYS A 318 -7.11 1.94 4.12
C LYS A 318 -7.83 2.71 2.99
N PRO A 319 -7.26 2.92 1.79
CA PRO A 319 -7.99 3.61 0.72
C PRO A 319 -9.33 2.94 0.34
N PRO A 320 -9.41 1.60 0.15
CA PRO A 320 -10.69 0.91 -0.03
C PRO A 320 -11.70 1.16 1.10
N ILE A 321 -11.25 1.18 2.35
CA ILE A 321 -12.12 1.45 3.52
C ILE A 321 -12.62 2.90 3.50
N ASP A 322 -11.76 3.86 3.21
CA ASP A 322 -12.16 5.27 3.16
C ASP A 322 -13.16 5.51 2.02
N VAL A 323 -12.95 4.90 0.86
CA VAL A 323 -13.88 4.93 -0.26
C VAL A 323 -15.22 4.29 0.12
N SER A 324 -15.19 3.14 0.80
CA SER A 324 -16.41 2.46 1.23
C SER A 324 -17.19 3.23 2.28
N GLN A 325 -16.52 4.05 3.10
CA GLN A 325 -17.14 4.92 4.09
C GLN A 325 -17.64 6.26 3.52
N GLY A 326 -17.31 6.60 2.27
CA GLY A 326 -17.63 7.90 1.68
C GLY A 326 -16.68 9.02 2.14
N GLU A 327 -15.52 8.66 2.70
CA GLU A 327 -14.48 9.57 3.16
C GLU A 327 -13.47 9.92 2.04
N ALA A 328 -13.48 9.15 0.96
CA ALA A 328 -12.75 9.39 -0.29
C ALA A 328 -13.65 9.00 -1.47
N ALA A 329 -13.52 9.70 -2.60
CA ALA A 329 -14.22 9.35 -3.83
C ALA A 329 -13.53 8.22 -4.58
N ALA A 330 -12.19 8.14 -4.53
CA ALA A 330 -11.43 7.10 -5.22
C ALA A 330 -10.05 6.86 -4.58
N GLY A 331 -9.45 5.72 -4.92
CA GLY A 331 -8.08 5.38 -4.53
C GLY A 331 -7.52 4.21 -5.34
N LEU A 332 -6.20 4.03 -5.27
CA LEU A 332 -5.56 2.85 -5.84
C LEU A 332 -5.76 1.65 -4.90
N ALA A 333 -6.08 0.48 -5.47
CA ALA A 333 -6.36 -0.71 -4.69
C ALA A 333 -5.99 -1.99 -5.46
N ILE A 334 -5.67 -3.02 -4.67
CA ILE A 334 -5.66 -4.39 -5.19
C ILE A 334 -7.10 -4.83 -5.38
N ASP A 335 -7.38 -5.58 -6.45
CA ASP A 335 -8.70 -6.08 -6.84
C ASP A 335 -9.53 -6.60 -5.68
N PHE A 336 -9.04 -7.60 -4.97
CA PHE A 336 -9.78 -8.26 -3.91
C PHE A 336 -10.09 -7.33 -2.74
N TYR A 337 -9.26 -6.32 -2.46
CA TYR A 337 -9.60 -5.32 -1.45
C TYR A 337 -10.74 -4.42 -1.91
N GLY A 338 -10.71 -3.94 -3.15
CA GLY A 338 -11.80 -3.15 -3.71
C GLY A 338 -13.10 -3.93 -3.79
N ARG A 339 -13.04 -5.16 -4.32
CA ARG A 339 -14.18 -6.07 -4.49
C ARG A 339 -14.76 -6.53 -3.15
N SER A 340 -13.92 -6.85 -2.16
CA SER A 340 -14.38 -7.18 -0.81
C SER A 340 -15.10 -5.99 -0.15
N GLN A 341 -14.56 -4.76 -0.28
CA GLN A 341 -15.23 -3.58 0.25
C GLN A 341 -16.55 -3.29 -0.47
N SER A 342 -16.59 -3.50 -1.79
CA SER A 342 -17.81 -3.42 -2.60
C SER A 342 -18.90 -4.36 -2.09
N GLN A 343 -18.54 -5.62 -1.85
CA GLN A 343 -19.43 -6.64 -1.29
C GLN A 343 -19.92 -6.30 0.12
N VAL A 344 -19.04 -5.83 1.01
CA VAL A 344 -19.40 -5.53 2.41
C VAL A 344 -20.44 -4.42 2.52
N VAL A 345 -20.43 -3.44 1.61
CA VAL A 345 -21.39 -2.31 1.64
C VAL A 345 -22.59 -2.51 0.71
N MET A 346 -22.62 -3.61 -0.05
CA MET A 346 -23.69 -3.93 -0.98
C MET A 346 -24.99 -4.21 -0.21
N ARG A 347 -26.07 -3.57 -0.63
CA ARG A 347 -27.39 -3.78 -0.05
C ARG A 347 -28.08 -4.96 -0.73
N LYS A 348 -29.05 -5.55 -0.04
CA LYS A 348 -29.88 -6.62 -0.61
C LYS A 348 -30.55 -6.14 -1.91
N GLY A 349 -30.31 -6.86 -3.00
CA GLY A 349 -30.86 -6.55 -4.32
C GLY A 349 -29.96 -5.68 -5.21
N GLU A 350 -28.83 -5.20 -4.70
CA GLU A 350 -27.78 -4.57 -5.52
C GLU A 350 -26.84 -5.63 -6.09
N THR A 351 -26.14 -5.28 -7.17
CA THR A 351 -25.07 -6.07 -7.79
C THR A 351 -23.73 -5.29 -7.71
N PRO A 352 -22.58 -5.93 -8.03
CA PRO A 352 -21.29 -5.21 -8.11
C PRO A 352 -21.30 -3.97 -9.03
N GLU A 353 -22.14 -3.99 -10.07
CA GLU A 353 -22.31 -2.91 -11.03
C GLU A 353 -23.17 -1.77 -10.46
N THR A 354 -24.12 -2.05 -9.56
CA THR A 354 -25.06 -1.05 -9.05
C THR A 354 -24.76 -0.57 -7.64
N THR A 355 -23.98 -1.32 -6.85
CA THR A 355 -23.61 -0.94 -5.48
C THR A 355 -22.79 0.36 -5.47
N ARG A 356 -22.83 1.08 -4.35
CA ARG A 356 -22.16 2.39 -4.22
C ARG A 356 -20.64 2.34 -4.35
N VAL A 357 -20.00 1.20 -4.10
CA VAL A 357 -18.54 1.03 -4.23
C VAL A 357 -18.22 0.18 -5.44
N GLY A 358 -17.53 0.76 -6.41
CA GLY A 358 -17.01 0.06 -7.57
C GLY A 358 -15.52 -0.27 -7.43
N TYR A 359 -15.10 -1.30 -8.15
CA TYR A 359 -13.70 -1.55 -8.47
C TYR A 359 -13.58 -1.71 -9.97
N ILE A 360 -12.53 -1.16 -10.56
CA ILE A 360 -12.21 -1.37 -11.96
C ILE A 360 -10.71 -1.60 -12.15
N ASP A 361 -10.39 -2.51 -13.06
CA ASP A 361 -9.09 -2.59 -13.70
C ASP A 361 -9.16 -1.84 -15.04
N PRO A 362 -8.67 -0.58 -15.14
CA PRO A 362 -8.69 0.17 -16.39
C PRO A 362 -8.16 -0.64 -17.60
N PRO A 363 -8.97 -0.86 -18.65
CA PRO A 363 -8.59 -1.70 -19.78
C PRO A 363 -7.28 -1.25 -20.44
N GLY A 364 -6.33 -2.17 -20.59
CA GLY A 364 -5.02 -1.91 -21.20
C GLY A 364 -4.02 -1.14 -20.33
N GLU A 365 -4.44 -0.55 -19.19
CA GLU A 365 -3.57 0.21 -18.28
C GLU A 365 -3.16 -0.57 -17.03
N VAL A 366 -3.81 -1.70 -16.74
CA VAL A 366 -3.56 -2.50 -15.54
C VAL A 366 -2.54 -3.61 -15.79
N SER A 367 -1.62 -3.72 -14.83
CA SER A 367 -0.77 -4.90 -14.67
C SER A 367 -1.50 -5.93 -13.82
N ILE A 368 -1.57 -7.17 -14.31
CA ILE A 368 -1.95 -8.33 -13.50
C ILE A 368 -0.65 -9.07 -13.16
N ASP A 369 -0.42 -9.28 -11.87
CA ASP A 369 0.78 -9.97 -11.37
C ASP A 369 0.40 -11.30 -10.72
N ALA A 370 1.30 -12.27 -10.84
CA ALA A 370 1.22 -13.51 -10.08
C ALA A 370 1.54 -13.24 -8.61
N ASP A 371 0.72 -13.75 -7.71
CA ASP A 371 1.01 -13.81 -6.27
C ASP A 371 1.65 -15.17 -5.94
N PRO A 372 2.98 -15.25 -5.78
CA PRO A 372 3.66 -16.53 -5.83
C PRO A 372 3.85 -17.20 -4.48
N ILE A 373 4.33 -18.44 -4.53
CA ILE A 373 4.90 -19.17 -3.41
C ILE A 373 6.35 -19.55 -3.74
N SER A 374 7.23 -19.51 -2.73
CA SER A 374 8.63 -19.95 -2.83
C SER A 374 8.98 -20.87 -1.66
N ILE A 375 9.56 -22.03 -1.96
CA ILE A 375 10.18 -22.91 -0.95
C ILE A 375 11.53 -22.31 -0.55
N LEU A 376 11.73 -22.11 0.76
CA LEU A 376 12.92 -21.46 1.30
C LEU A 376 14.07 -22.46 1.51
N ARG A 377 15.26 -22.08 1.05
CA ARG A 377 16.47 -22.88 1.18
C ARG A 377 16.86 -23.04 2.66
N GLY A 378 16.96 -24.27 3.15
CA GLY A 378 17.32 -24.54 4.54
C GLY A 378 16.15 -24.45 5.53
N GLY A 379 14.90 -24.45 5.04
CA GLY A 379 13.71 -24.59 5.87
C GLY A 379 13.61 -25.98 6.56
N PRO A 380 12.83 -26.11 7.65
CA PRO A 380 12.76 -27.33 8.45
C PRO A 380 11.99 -28.52 7.81
N ASN A 381 11.03 -28.30 6.91
CA ASN A 381 10.08 -29.30 6.41
C ASN A 381 9.91 -29.23 4.87
N PRO A 382 10.93 -29.60 4.07
CA PRO A 382 10.90 -29.45 2.62
C PRO A 382 9.80 -30.28 1.92
N GLU A 383 9.51 -31.48 2.41
CA GLU A 383 8.46 -32.33 1.84
C GLU A 383 7.07 -31.75 2.07
N LEU A 384 6.76 -31.32 3.30
CA LEU A 384 5.46 -30.72 3.61
C LEU A 384 5.28 -29.36 2.92
N ALA A 385 6.38 -28.61 2.72
CA ALA A 385 6.38 -27.39 1.91
C ALA A 385 6.01 -27.66 0.45
N ARG A 386 6.54 -28.74 -0.15
CA ARG A 386 6.19 -29.20 -1.50
C ARG A 386 4.72 -29.57 -1.60
N ARG A 387 4.19 -30.33 -0.63
CA ARG A 387 2.77 -30.73 -0.59
C ARG A 387 1.83 -29.53 -0.46
N PHE A 388 2.18 -28.51 0.32
CA PHE A 388 1.37 -27.30 0.40
C PHE A 388 1.37 -26.50 -0.90
N LEU A 389 2.51 -26.44 -1.60
CA LEU A 389 2.57 -25.85 -2.93
C LEU A 389 1.67 -26.60 -3.92
N GLU A 390 1.71 -27.95 -3.91
CA GLU A 390 0.83 -28.79 -4.72
C GLU A 390 -0.65 -28.53 -4.39
N PHE A 391 -1.00 -28.42 -3.10
CA PHE A 391 -2.35 -28.06 -2.66
C PHE A 391 -2.78 -26.70 -3.21
N CYS A 392 -1.94 -25.67 -3.13
CA CYS A 392 -2.24 -24.34 -3.66
C CYS A 392 -2.58 -24.37 -5.16
N LEU A 393 -2.02 -25.32 -5.91
CA LEU A 393 -2.26 -25.50 -7.35
C LEU A 393 -3.35 -26.55 -7.65
N SER A 394 -3.88 -27.27 -6.66
CA SER A 394 -5.02 -28.17 -6.83
C SER A 394 -6.32 -27.41 -7.15
N ASP A 395 -7.33 -28.11 -7.65
CA ASP A 395 -8.65 -27.51 -7.87
C ASP A 395 -9.25 -26.98 -6.55
N GLU A 396 -9.03 -27.68 -5.43
CA GLU A 396 -9.44 -27.22 -4.10
C GLU A 396 -8.75 -25.90 -3.72
N GLY A 397 -7.44 -25.81 -3.89
CA GLY A 397 -6.67 -24.59 -3.60
C GLY A 397 -7.05 -23.42 -4.50
N GLN A 398 -7.27 -23.67 -5.79
CA GLN A 398 -7.69 -22.64 -6.74
C GLN A 398 -9.13 -22.15 -6.48
N ALA A 399 -10.03 -23.05 -6.08
CA ALA A 399 -11.41 -22.69 -5.75
C ALA A 399 -11.53 -21.78 -4.52
N LEU A 400 -10.59 -21.86 -3.57
CA LEU A 400 -10.58 -20.97 -2.40
C LEU A 400 -10.53 -19.49 -2.80
N TRP A 401 -9.88 -19.17 -3.93
CA TRP A 401 -9.62 -17.79 -4.30
C TRP A 401 -10.86 -17.00 -4.71
N ASP A 402 -11.78 -17.63 -5.45
CA ASP A 402 -12.88 -16.88 -6.07
C ASP A 402 -14.23 -17.59 -6.09
N PHE A 403 -14.39 -18.71 -5.38
CA PHE A 403 -15.72 -19.27 -5.21
C PHE A 403 -16.44 -18.64 -4.04
N HIS A 404 -17.78 -18.72 -4.08
CA HIS A 404 -18.63 -18.41 -2.95
C HIS A 404 -18.28 -19.26 -1.74
N ALA A 405 -18.43 -18.71 -0.54
CA ALA A 405 -18.21 -19.46 0.68
C ALA A 405 -19.27 -20.57 0.82
N THR A 406 -18.88 -21.81 1.10
CA THR A 406 -19.76 -22.98 1.15
C THR A 406 -20.82 -22.90 2.25
N THR A 407 -20.64 -22.00 3.23
CA THR A 407 -21.65 -21.69 4.25
C THR A 407 -22.75 -20.72 3.78
N THR A 408 -22.67 -20.21 2.56
CA THR A 408 -23.66 -19.29 1.97
C THR A 408 -24.63 -20.00 1.02
N GLU A 409 -25.79 -19.39 0.76
CA GLU A 409 -26.77 -19.91 -0.20
C GLU A 409 -26.17 -20.04 -1.61
N ALA A 410 -25.39 -19.05 -2.05
CA ALA A 410 -24.69 -19.09 -3.34
C ALA A 410 -23.65 -20.22 -3.38
N GLY A 411 -22.88 -20.40 -2.30
CA GLY A 411 -21.86 -21.44 -2.21
C GLY A 411 -22.42 -22.87 -2.17
N ALA A 412 -23.71 -23.05 -1.87
CA ALA A 412 -24.36 -24.36 -1.98
C ALA A 412 -24.34 -24.93 -3.41
N SER A 413 -24.19 -24.06 -4.41
CA SER A 413 -24.10 -24.44 -5.83
C SER A 413 -22.66 -24.77 -6.29
N ASN A 414 -21.66 -24.57 -5.43
CA ASN A 414 -20.28 -24.86 -5.78
C ASN A 414 -20.11 -26.35 -6.15
N PRO A 415 -19.27 -26.67 -7.15
CA PRO A 415 -19.01 -28.03 -7.55
C PRO A 415 -18.25 -28.79 -6.47
N SER A 416 -18.27 -30.12 -6.55
CA SER A 416 -17.46 -31.00 -5.70
C SER A 416 -16.40 -31.70 -6.53
N THR A 417 -15.29 -32.03 -5.89
CA THR A 417 -14.29 -32.96 -6.42
C THR A 417 -14.90 -34.36 -6.62
N PRO A 418 -14.24 -35.26 -7.39
CA PRO A 418 -14.71 -36.63 -7.57
C PRO A 418 -14.85 -37.46 -6.27
N ASP A 419 -14.06 -37.14 -5.24
CA ASP A 419 -14.14 -37.74 -3.89
C ASP A 419 -15.23 -37.09 -3.01
N GLY A 420 -16.02 -36.15 -3.55
CA GLY A 420 -17.18 -35.57 -2.88
C GLY A 420 -16.88 -34.33 -2.03
N THR A 421 -15.66 -33.80 -2.06
CA THR A 421 -15.30 -32.59 -1.32
C THR A 421 -15.86 -31.36 -2.05
N GLN A 422 -16.73 -30.60 -1.38
CA GLN A 422 -17.27 -29.36 -1.95
C GLN A 422 -16.17 -28.31 -2.07
N LEU A 423 -16.05 -27.71 -3.26
CA LEU A 423 -15.04 -26.71 -3.58
C LEU A 423 -15.44 -25.32 -3.02
N GLY A 424 -14.41 -24.52 -2.74
CA GLY A 424 -14.55 -23.13 -2.29
C GLY A 424 -14.22 -22.92 -0.81
N PRO A 425 -14.10 -21.65 -0.38
CA PRO A 425 -13.80 -21.31 1.01
C PRO A 425 -14.97 -21.67 1.92
N LEU A 426 -14.73 -21.84 3.22
CA LEU A 426 -15.79 -22.15 4.18
C LEU A 426 -16.53 -20.89 4.63
N HIS A 427 -15.82 -19.83 4.96
CA HIS A 427 -16.35 -18.62 5.59
C HIS A 427 -16.13 -17.35 4.78
N PHE A 428 -14.95 -17.19 4.18
CA PHE A 428 -14.55 -15.93 3.56
C PHE A 428 -14.39 -16.07 2.05
N GLU A 429 -15.20 -15.32 1.31
CA GLU A 429 -15.01 -15.13 -0.13
C GLU A 429 -13.76 -14.28 -0.35
N LEU A 430 -12.69 -14.89 -0.89
CA LEU A 430 -11.38 -14.26 -0.97
C LEU A 430 -11.25 -13.28 -2.16
N ARG A 431 -12.14 -13.39 -3.16
CA ARG A 431 -12.29 -12.45 -4.30
C ARG A 431 -11.00 -12.22 -5.10
N ARG A 432 -10.17 -13.25 -5.25
CA ARG A 432 -8.90 -13.23 -6.00
C ARG A 432 -8.95 -14.17 -7.18
N MET A 433 -8.27 -13.82 -8.26
CA MET A 433 -8.32 -14.61 -9.49
C MET A 433 -7.44 -15.87 -9.38
N PRO A 434 -7.96 -17.06 -9.73
CA PRO A 434 -7.14 -18.27 -9.87
C PRO A 434 -6.02 -18.06 -10.90
N VAL A 435 -4.84 -18.63 -10.65
CA VAL A 435 -3.67 -18.51 -11.53
C VAL A 435 -3.65 -19.56 -12.64
N ARG A 436 -4.30 -20.70 -12.42
CA ARG A 436 -4.34 -21.80 -13.39
C ARG A 436 -5.27 -21.46 -14.52
N ARG A 437 -4.73 -21.31 -15.74
CA ARG A 437 -5.55 -21.09 -16.95
C ARG A 437 -6.52 -22.24 -17.20
N SER A 438 -6.08 -23.46 -16.97
CA SER A 438 -6.91 -24.68 -17.02
C SER A 438 -8.11 -24.67 -16.07
N PHE A 439 -8.12 -23.83 -15.03
CA PHE A 439 -9.20 -23.75 -14.07
C PHE A 439 -10.44 -23.02 -14.61
N TYR A 440 -10.26 -22.10 -15.56
CA TYR A 440 -11.34 -21.23 -16.04
C TYR A 440 -12.37 -21.96 -16.92
N ALA A 441 -11.92 -22.86 -17.80
CA ALA A 441 -12.84 -23.59 -18.68
C ALA A 441 -13.87 -24.47 -17.94
N PRO A 442 -13.50 -25.29 -16.94
CA PRO A 442 -14.46 -26.10 -16.19
C PRO A 442 -15.23 -25.32 -15.12
N TYR A 443 -14.64 -24.25 -14.56
CA TYR A 443 -15.16 -23.62 -13.34
C TYR A 443 -15.55 -22.14 -13.47
N GLY A 444 -15.40 -21.50 -14.63
CA GLY A 444 -15.65 -20.07 -14.83
C GLY A 444 -17.04 -19.59 -14.42
N GLU A 445 -18.06 -20.44 -14.57
CA GLU A 445 -19.44 -20.16 -14.16
C GLU A 445 -19.63 -20.08 -12.64
N TYR A 446 -18.71 -20.65 -11.84
CA TYR A 446 -18.77 -20.62 -10.37
C TYR A 446 -17.93 -19.51 -9.74
N LEU A 447 -17.06 -18.86 -10.51
CA LEU A 447 -16.27 -17.71 -10.06
C LEU A 447 -17.21 -16.56 -9.66
N ILE A 448 -16.97 -15.94 -8.52
CA ILE A 448 -17.71 -14.73 -8.10
C ILE A 448 -17.41 -13.60 -9.08
N ASP A 449 -16.14 -13.41 -9.41
CA ASP A 449 -15.69 -12.35 -10.29
C ASP A 449 -15.60 -12.87 -11.73
N LYS A 450 -16.50 -12.39 -12.60
CA LYS A 450 -16.56 -12.77 -14.02
C LYS A 450 -15.50 -12.06 -14.86
N VAL A 451 -14.24 -12.21 -14.48
CA VAL A 451 -13.08 -11.60 -15.15
C VAL A 451 -12.18 -12.72 -15.68
N ASP A 452 -11.83 -12.65 -16.97
CA ASP A 452 -10.74 -13.45 -17.52
C ASP A 452 -9.43 -12.64 -17.44
N PRO A 453 -8.53 -12.95 -16.48
CA PRO A 453 -7.31 -12.18 -16.32
C PRO A 453 -6.34 -12.32 -17.49
N PHE A 454 -6.43 -13.40 -18.27
CA PHE A 454 -5.50 -13.64 -19.39
C PHE A 454 -5.84 -12.78 -20.61
N THR A 455 -7.07 -12.28 -20.69
CA THR A 455 -7.48 -11.31 -21.71
C THR A 455 -7.44 -9.87 -21.20
N ALA A 456 -7.63 -9.66 -19.89
CA ALA A 456 -7.63 -8.32 -19.28
C ALA A 456 -6.23 -7.75 -19.02
N ALA A 457 -5.20 -8.60 -18.86
CA ALA A 457 -3.84 -8.16 -18.57
C ALA A 457 -3.23 -7.34 -19.72
N SER A 458 -2.52 -6.25 -19.38
CA SER A 458 -1.76 -5.47 -20.37
C SER A 458 -0.49 -6.19 -20.83
N ASP A 459 -0.26 -6.21 -22.14
CA ASP A 459 1.01 -6.67 -22.75
C ASP A 459 2.15 -5.65 -22.63
N THR A 460 1.90 -4.52 -21.97
CA THR A 460 2.91 -3.47 -21.79
C THR A 460 3.99 -3.94 -20.81
N PRO A 461 5.26 -4.05 -21.24
CA PRO A 461 6.32 -4.49 -20.33
C PRO A 461 6.59 -3.46 -19.21
N PRO A 462 7.13 -3.91 -18.07
CA PRO A 462 7.61 -3.02 -17.03
C PRO A 462 8.61 -1.99 -17.59
N ALA A 463 8.36 -0.69 -17.38
CA ALA A 463 9.26 0.38 -17.84
C ALA A 463 10.64 0.36 -17.14
N GLY A 464 10.74 -0.38 -16.02
CA GLY A 464 11.97 -0.53 -15.24
C GLY A 464 12.22 0.60 -14.25
N TRP A 465 11.22 1.46 -14.01
CA TRP A 465 11.32 2.64 -13.15
C TRP A 465 10.86 2.41 -11.72
N ARG A 466 10.24 1.26 -11.39
CA ARG A 466 9.75 0.88 -10.05
C ARG A 466 10.58 1.39 -8.87
N SER A 467 11.90 1.22 -8.91
CA SER A 467 12.77 1.59 -7.79
C SER A 467 12.95 3.09 -7.55
N SER A 468 12.52 3.95 -8.48
CA SER A 468 12.47 5.40 -8.28
C SER A 468 11.20 5.87 -7.60
N ILE A 469 10.11 5.10 -7.66
CA ILE A 469 8.78 5.51 -7.19
C ILE A 469 8.86 5.99 -5.74
N GLY A 470 9.49 5.22 -4.85
CA GLY A 470 9.63 5.59 -3.44
C GLY A 470 10.42 6.89 -3.21
N MET A 471 11.50 7.12 -3.96
CA MET A 471 12.29 8.36 -3.86
C MET A 471 11.51 9.57 -4.36
N MET A 472 10.90 9.45 -5.55
CA MET A 472 10.23 10.56 -6.21
C MET A 472 8.89 10.89 -5.57
N MET A 473 8.03 9.90 -5.29
CA MET A 473 6.78 10.12 -4.57
C MET A 473 7.05 10.64 -3.15
N GLY A 474 8.10 10.16 -2.48
CA GLY A 474 8.55 10.73 -1.22
C GLY A 474 8.83 12.23 -1.36
N ALA A 475 9.67 12.60 -2.32
CA ALA A 475 10.12 13.97 -2.50
C ALA A 475 9.03 14.95 -2.98
N PHE A 476 8.26 14.61 -4.02
CA PHE A 476 7.30 15.56 -4.60
C PHE A 476 5.92 15.49 -3.95
N ALA A 477 5.53 14.35 -3.36
CA ALA A 477 4.20 14.14 -2.84
C ALA A 477 4.16 13.99 -1.31
N VAL A 478 4.77 12.95 -0.75
CA VAL A 478 4.57 12.61 0.66
C VAL A 478 5.20 13.65 1.59
N ASP A 479 6.46 14.01 1.33
CA ASP A 479 7.21 14.94 2.18
C ASP A 479 6.85 16.42 1.88
N ASN A 480 6.10 16.67 0.79
CA ASN A 480 5.63 17.99 0.33
C ASN A 480 4.10 18.10 0.21
N HIS A 481 3.38 17.25 0.94
CA HIS A 481 1.94 17.02 0.71
C HIS A 481 1.08 18.30 0.75
N GLU A 482 1.31 19.18 1.72
CA GLU A 482 0.59 20.46 1.80
C GLU A 482 0.93 21.39 0.61
N ARG A 483 2.20 21.43 0.19
CA ARG A 483 2.67 22.32 -0.88
C ARG A 483 2.16 21.89 -2.24
N ILE A 484 2.24 20.60 -2.57
CA ILE A 484 1.73 20.09 -3.85
C ILE A 484 0.21 20.35 -3.96
N ARG A 485 -0.55 20.16 -2.88
CA ARG A 485 -1.98 20.45 -2.84
C ARG A 485 -2.27 21.94 -3.06
N HIS A 486 -1.58 22.82 -2.35
CA HIS A 486 -1.77 24.26 -2.52
C HIS A 486 -1.41 24.75 -3.93
N ALA A 487 -0.30 24.26 -4.50
CA ALA A 487 0.09 24.60 -5.86
C ALA A 487 -0.93 24.10 -6.90
N TRP A 488 -1.49 22.92 -6.68
CA TRP A 488 -2.51 22.33 -7.55
C TRP A 488 -3.85 23.08 -7.48
N LEU A 489 -4.29 23.45 -6.27
CA LEU A 489 -5.47 24.29 -6.08
C LEU A 489 -5.27 25.68 -6.70
N ALA A 490 -4.08 26.28 -6.56
CA ALA A 490 -3.78 27.56 -7.21
C ALA A 490 -3.89 27.46 -8.74
N LEU A 491 -3.44 26.37 -9.36
CA LEU A 491 -3.61 26.11 -10.79
C LEU A 491 -5.09 25.99 -11.20
N ARG A 492 -5.89 25.25 -10.41
CA ARG A 492 -7.33 25.14 -10.64
C ARG A 492 -8.01 26.51 -10.53
N ASP A 493 -7.78 27.22 -9.43
CA ASP A 493 -8.40 28.51 -9.16
C ASP A 493 -8.02 29.56 -10.21
N ALA A 494 -6.77 29.54 -10.69
CA ALA A 494 -6.32 30.40 -11.79
C ALA A 494 -7.05 30.12 -13.11
N ARG A 495 -7.30 28.84 -13.43
CA ARG A 495 -8.08 28.45 -14.62
C ARG A 495 -9.53 28.89 -14.49
N GLU A 496 -10.15 28.70 -13.33
CA GLU A 496 -11.53 29.11 -13.06
C GLU A 496 -11.71 30.63 -13.08
N ALA A 497 -10.72 31.38 -12.58
CA ALA A 497 -10.71 32.83 -12.60
C ALA A 497 -10.37 33.44 -13.98
N GLY A 498 -10.01 32.61 -14.96
CA GLY A 498 -9.67 33.07 -16.32
C GLY A 498 -8.33 33.82 -16.39
N VAL A 499 -7.35 33.49 -15.55
CA VAL A 499 -5.97 34.00 -15.66
C VAL A 499 -5.40 33.67 -17.05
N ASP A 500 -4.52 34.54 -17.56
CA ASP A 500 -3.88 34.37 -18.87
C ASP A 500 -3.38 32.92 -19.08
N PRO A 501 -3.86 32.22 -20.12
CA PRO A 501 -3.44 30.86 -20.41
C PRO A 501 -1.92 30.69 -20.52
N ALA A 502 -1.18 31.71 -20.96
CA ALA A 502 0.28 31.62 -21.02
C ALA A 502 0.93 31.64 -19.62
N THR A 503 0.40 32.40 -18.66
CA THR A 503 0.84 32.30 -17.25
C THR A 503 0.50 30.93 -16.68
N VAL A 504 -0.73 30.45 -16.87
CA VAL A 504 -1.17 29.14 -16.35
C VAL A 504 -0.28 28.03 -16.92
N ALA A 505 0.03 28.05 -18.22
CA ALA A 505 0.90 27.07 -18.86
C ALA A 505 2.33 27.10 -18.29
N LYS A 506 2.89 28.29 -18.01
CA LYS A 506 4.21 28.41 -17.35
C LYS A 506 4.18 27.85 -15.93
N ALA A 507 3.16 28.18 -15.14
CA ALA A 507 3.00 27.65 -13.79
C ALA A 507 2.84 26.12 -13.81
N GLU A 508 2.08 25.59 -14.76
CA GLU A 508 1.92 24.15 -14.95
C GLU A 508 3.24 23.47 -15.35
N ALA A 509 4.04 24.09 -16.20
CA ALA A 509 5.37 23.59 -16.53
C ALA A 509 6.28 23.51 -15.30
N VAL A 510 6.24 24.52 -14.42
CA VAL A 510 6.99 24.50 -13.14
C VAL A 510 6.46 23.41 -12.20
N PHE A 511 5.14 23.23 -12.11
CA PHE A 511 4.52 22.20 -11.27
C PHE A 511 4.98 20.79 -11.64
N PHE A 512 5.09 20.51 -12.95
CA PHE A 512 5.48 19.20 -13.48
C PHE A 512 6.98 19.05 -13.75
N ALA A 513 7.79 20.11 -13.62
CA ALA A 513 9.23 20.05 -13.82
C ALA A 513 9.90 19.05 -12.86
N PHE A 514 10.90 18.33 -13.36
CA PHE A 514 11.84 17.57 -12.54
C PHE A 514 12.97 18.48 -12.02
N PRO A 515 13.70 18.07 -10.96
CA PRO A 515 14.83 18.83 -10.45
C PRO A 515 15.90 19.03 -11.53
N SER A 516 16.35 20.28 -11.72
CA SER A 516 17.50 20.58 -12.57
C SER A 516 18.82 20.28 -11.85
N PRO A 517 19.91 19.98 -12.58
CA PRO A 517 21.25 19.84 -12.01
C PRO A 517 21.66 21.02 -11.11
N GLU A 518 21.34 22.24 -11.52
CA GLU A 518 21.66 23.48 -10.81
C GLU A 518 20.86 23.58 -9.51
N GLN A 519 19.58 23.20 -9.53
CA GLN A 519 18.76 23.16 -8.31
C GLN A 519 19.33 22.13 -7.32
N ILE A 520 19.66 20.92 -7.78
CA ILE A 520 20.23 19.86 -6.93
C ILE A 520 21.56 20.33 -6.32
N GLU A 521 22.47 20.90 -7.12
CA GLU A 521 23.76 21.37 -6.64
C GLU A 521 23.62 22.52 -5.64
N ARG A 522 22.77 23.51 -5.95
CA ARG A 522 22.52 24.65 -5.05
C ARG A 522 21.98 24.20 -3.70
N HIS A 523 20.95 23.36 -3.67
CA HIS A 523 20.35 22.86 -2.43
C HIS A 523 21.30 21.95 -1.66
N TRP A 524 22.10 21.11 -2.35
CA TRP A 524 23.13 20.31 -1.71
C TRP A 524 24.15 21.19 -0.98
N LEU A 525 24.69 22.19 -1.67
CA LEU A 525 25.70 23.10 -1.11
C LEU A 525 25.13 23.92 0.04
N GLN A 526 23.88 24.35 -0.05
CA GLN A 526 23.21 25.09 1.02
C GLN A 526 23.03 24.25 2.29
N LEU A 527 22.69 22.96 2.15
CA LEU A 527 22.40 22.08 3.28
C LEU A 527 23.65 21.41 3.87
N PHE A 528 24.61 21.04 3.03
CA PHE A 528 25.73 20.18 3.42
C PHE A 528 27.10 20.81 3.17
N GLY A 529 27.18 21.97 2.53
CA GLY A 529 28.42 22.65 2.20
C GLY A 529 29.24 21.93 1.12
N LYS A 530 30.45 22.44 0.88
CA LYS A 530 31.44 21.78 0.02
C LYS A 530 32.15 20.68 0.81
N ALA A 531 32.53 19.60 0.13
CA ALA A 531 33.41 18.59 0.71
C ALA A 531 34.74 19.24 1.11
N HIS A 532 35.23 18.96 2.32
CA HIS A 532 36.50 19.47 2.83
C HIS A 532 37.37 18.29 3.30
N PRO A 533 38.67 18.25 2.94
CA PRO A 533 39.57 17.14 3.29
C PRO A 533 39.60 16.82 4.79
N ASP A 534 39.50 17.86 5.63
CA ASP A 534 39.59 17.73 7.08
C ASP A 534 38.27 17.36 7.78
N ASN A 535 37.17 17.21 7.03
CA ASN A 535 35.87 16.84 7.60
C ASN A 535 35.39 15.49 7.02
N PRO A 536 35.55 14.37 7.74
CA PRO A 536 35.12 13.06 7.26
C PRO A 536 33.59 12.91 7.11
N ARG A 537 32.78 13.88 7.59
CA ARG A 537 31.33 13.93 7.33
C ARG A 537 30.96 14.71 6.06
N ALA A 538 31.92 15.40 5.45
CA ALA A 538 31.70 16.22 4.26
C ALA A 538 31.79 15.35 3.00
N ILE A 539 30.63 14.87 2.54
CA ILE A 539 30.52 14.03 1.35
C ILE A 539 30.29 14.93 0.14
N ALA A 540 31.03 14.70 -0.95
CA ALA A 540 30.81 15.42 -2.19
C ALA A 540 29.49 14.98 -2.86
N LEU A 541 28.81 15.91 -3.54
CA LEU A 541 27.67 15.58 -4.38
C LEU A 541 28.15 14.66 -5.52
N PRO A 542 27.61 13.44 -5.66
CA PRO A 542 28.01 12.54 -6.74
C PRO A 542 27.72 13.16 -8.12
N ALA A 543 28.61 12.92 -9.10
CA ALA A 543 28.46 13.47 -10.44
C ALA A 543 27.13 13.05 -11.10
N ASP A 544 26.75 11.78 -10.95
CA ASP A 544 25.50 11.23 -11.46
C ASP A 544 24.25 11.88 -10.85
N ALA A 545 24.33 12.45 -9.65
CA ALA A 545 23.21 13.18 -9.04
C ALA A 545 22.96 14.53 -9.71
N LYS A 546 23.91 15.02 -10.52
CA LYS A 546 23.80 16.25 -11.33
C LYS A 546 23.34 15.98 -12.76
N LEU A 547 22.89 14.76 -13.07
CA LEU A 547 22.26 14.47 -14.35
C LEU A 547 20.79 14.88 -14.32
N ALA A 548 20.25 15.33 -15.45
CA ALA A 548 18.83 15.57 -15.59
C ALA A 548 18.05 14.26 -15.42
N PHE A 549 16.94 14.27 -14.67
CA PHE A 549 16.14 13.08 -14.44
C PHE A 549 15.29 12.74 -15.67
N THR A 550 15.89 11.98 -16.59
CA THR A 550 15.29 11.51 -17.86
C THR A 550 15.39 9.98 -17.97
N PRO A 551 14.68 9.33 -18.92
CA PRO A 551 14.81 7.89 -19.14
C PRO A 551 16.26 7.42 -19.37
N GLU A 552 17.06 8.22 -20.08
CA GLU A 552 18.45 7.91 -20.44
C GLU A 552 19.36 7.92 -19.20
N ASN A 553 19.18 8.92 -18.33
CA ASN A 553 20.01 9.12 -17.14
C ASN A 553 19.52 8.33 -15.91
N TYR A 554 18.29 7.81 -15.95
CA TYR A 554 17.63 7.17 -14.82
C TYR A 554 18.50 6.12 -14.13
N ARG A 555 19.19 5.24 -14.88
CA ARG A 555 19.99 4.16 -14.28
C ARG A 555 21.14 4.70 -13.43
N ALA A 556 21.85 5.73 -13.90
CA ALA A 556 22.95 6.37 -13.19
C ALA A 556 22.46 7.05 -11.91
N ILE A 557 21.38 7.83 -12.02
CA ILE A 557 20.75 8.51 -10.87
C ILE A 557 20.26 7.50 -9.83
N ARG A 558 19.54 6.46 -10.27
CA ARG A 558 19.04 5.38 -9.41
C ARG A 558 20.16 4.65 -8.68
N ASN A 559 21.28 4.38 -9.34
CA ASN A 559 22.43 3.75 -8.69
C ASN A 559 23.02 4.64 -7.59
N THR A 560 23.05 5.95 -7.82
CA THR A 560 23.42 6.93 -6.79
C THR A 560 22.48 6.91 -5.60
N TRP A 561 21.16 6.84 -5.83
CA TRP A 561 20.18 6.71 -4.74
C TRP A 561 20.30 5.42 -3.93
N ARG A 562 20.90 4.38 -4.49
CA ARG A 562 21.17 3.12 -3.76
C ARG A 562 22.41 3.20 -2.88
N ASN A 563 23.24 4.23 -3.02
CA ASN A 563 24.41 4.42 -2.17
C ASN A 563 23.97 4.94 -0.79
N PRO A 564 24.10 4.14 0.29
CA PRO A 564 23.66 4.53 1.63
C PRO A 564 24.34 5.80 2.16
N ALA A 565 25.55 6.11 1.68
CA ALA A 565 26.30 7.29 2.11
C ALA A 565 25.61 8.60 1.72
N VAL A 566 24.86 8.62 0.62
CA VAL A 566 24.24 9.85 0.06
C VAL A 566 22.72 9.78 -0.05
N GLN A 567 22.12 8.59 0.00
CA GLN A 567 20.68 8.39 -0.21
C GLN A 567 19.80 9.34 0.62
N SER A 568 20.02 9.40 1.94
CA SER A 568 19.20 10.24 2.82
C SER A 568 19.39 11.73 2.54
N ARG A 569 20.61 12.15 2.20
CA ARG A 569 20.91 13.55 1.83
C ARG A 569 20.23 13.93 0.52
N LEU A 570 20.30 13.07 -0.49
CA LEU A 570 19.63 13.29 -1.78
C LEU A 570 18.11 13.32 -1.62
N SER A 571 17.53 12.51 -0.74
CA SER A 571 16.09 12.55 -0.45
C SER A 571 15.66 13.93 0.05
N ILE A 572 16.43 14.51 0.97
CA ILE A 572 16.19 15.88 1.49
C ILE A 572 16.34 16.92 0.38
N VAL A 573 17.41 16.84 -0.43
CA VAL A 573 17.63 17.78 -1.53
C VAL A 573 16.48 17.75 -2.53
N TYR A 574 16.06 16.57 -2.98
CA TYR A 574 14.96 16.43 -3.93
C TYR A 574 13.66 17.01 -3.35
N ALA A 575 13.35 16.75 -2.07
CA ALA A 575 12.20 17.34 -1.42
C ALA A 575 12.27 18.88 -1.39
N GLN A 576 13.44 19.48 -1.14
CA GLN A 576 13.59 20.95 -1.17
C GLN A 576 13.41 21.53 -2.57
N VAL A 577 13.90 20.87 -3.62
CA VAL A 577 13.68 21.33 -5.01
C VAL A 577 12.19 21.34 -5.37
N PHE A 578 11.46 20.26 -5.05
CA PHE A 578 10.02 20.23 -5.31
C PHE A 578 9.25 21.25 -4.48
N ALA A 579 9.63 21.44 -3.21
CA ALA A 579 9.06 22.50 -2.37
C ALA A 579 9.21 23.88 -3.02
N GLU A 580 10.41 24.20 -3.52
CA GLU A 580 10.69 25.45 -4.24
C GLU A 580 9.80 25.59 -5.48
N ASN A 581 9.67 24.54 -6.29
CA ASN A 581 8.83 24.56 -7.49
C ASN A 581 7.36 24.85 -7.12
N TYR A 582 6.81 24.20 -6.09
CA TYR A 582 5.43 24.42 -5.66
C TYR A 582 5.20 25.84 -5.12
N GLU A 583 6.11 26.37 -4.31
CA GLU A 583 6.00 27.76 -3.83
C GLU A 583 6.09 28.76 -4.99
N HIS A 584 6.91 28.48 -6.00
CA HIS A 584 7.01 29.31 -7.19
C HIS A 584 5.69 29.33 -7.98
N VAL A 585 5.04 28.17 -8.18
CA VAL A 585 3.70 28.07 -8.79
C VAL A 585 2.69 28.93 -8.04
N ILE A 586 2.65 28.79 -6.71
CA ILE A 586 1.74 29.55 -5.85
C ILE A 586 2.00 31.05 -5.99
N HIS A 587 3.27 31.48 -6.01
CA HIS A 587 3.63 32.89 -6.12
C HIS A 587 3.25 33.48 -7.48
N MET A 588 3.56 32.76 -8.58
CA MET A 588 3.20 33.19 -9.94
C MET A 588 1.71 33.46 -10.06
N LEU A 589 0.87 32.55 -9.57
CA LEU A 589 -0.58 32.63 -9.72
C LEU A 589 -1.24 33.60 -8.73
N LYS A 590 -0.70 33.74 -7.51
CA LYS A 590 -1.22 34.72 -6.53
C LYS A 590 -1.03 36.17 -6.97
N ASN A 591 0.06 36.47 -7.68
CA ASN A 591 0.31 37.83 -8.15
C ASN A 591 -0.74 38.26 -9.19
N ASP A 592 -1.15 37.33 -10.07
CA ASP A 592 -2.15 37.59 -11.12
C ASP A 592 -3.59 37.53 -10.59
N LEU A 593 -3.87 36.71 -9.57
CA LEU A 593 -5.17 36.67 -8.90
C LEU A 593 -5.45 37.90 -8.01
N ARG A 594 -4.41 38.66 -7.63
CA ARG A 594 -4.53 39.89 -6.83
C ARG A 594 -4.63 41.16 -7.67
N SER A 595 -4.33 41.11 -8.98
CA SER A 595 -4.62 42.24 -9.86
C SER A 595 -6.12 42.37 -10.06
N ASP A 596 -6.73 43.24 -9.25
CA ASP A 596 -8.13 43.64 -9.36
C ASP A 596 -8.43 44.06 -10.81
N PRO A 597 -9.53 43.60 -11.44
CA PRO A 597 -9.94 44.10 -12.75
C PRO A 597 -10.06 45.64 -12.81
N HIS A 598 -10.29 46.31 -11.68
CA HIS A 598 -10.23 47.77 -11.60
C HIS A 598 -8.82 48.38 -11.78
N GLU A 599 -7.77 47.68 -11.37
CA GLU A 599 -6.37 48.11 -11.57
C GLU A 599 -5.90 47.90 -13.02
N ALA A 600 -6.38 46.83 -13.67
CA ALA A 600 -6.10 46.57 -15.09
C ALA A 600 -6.71 47.66 -15.99
N LEU A 601 -7.93 48.12 -15.68
CA LEU A 601 -8.57 49.26 -16.36
C LEU A 601 -7.84 50.58 -16.08
N SER A 602 -7.31 50.78 -14.87
CA SER A 602 -6.53 51.98 -14.54
C SER A 602 -5.18 52.03 -15.25
N ARG A 603 -4.55 50.89 -15.57
CA ARG A 603 -3.31 50.87 -16.38
C ARG A 603 -3.58 51.05 -17.87
N ALA A 604 -4.72 50.57 -18.37
CA ALA A 604 -5.14 50.81 -19.76
C ALA A 604 -5.52 52.29 -20.00
N ALA A 605 -6.07 52.99 -19.00
CA ALA A 605 -6.46 54.39 -19.09
C ALA A 605 -5.28 55.39 -19.03
N VAL A 606 -4.13 54.99 -18.45
CA VAL A 606 -2.93 55.87 -18.34
C VAL A 606 -2.04 55.78 -19.59
N GLY A 607 -2.31 54.84 -20.49
CA GLY A 607 -1.59 54.68 -21.76
C GLY A 607 -2.20 55.40 -22.97
N ALA A 608 -3.32 56.11 -22.80
CA ALA A 608 -3.98 56.84 -23.89
C ALA A 608 -3.76 58.36 -23.73
N GLU A 609 -2.57 58.80 -24.15
CA GLU A 609 -2.19 60.00 -24.94
C GLU A 609 -2.86 61.39 -24.69
N PRO A 610 -2.16 62.46 -25.08
CA PRO A 610 -2.26 62.91 -26.48
C PRO A 610 -0.97 62.77 -27.28
#